data_AF-A0A8S3S9E0-F1
#
_entry.id   AF-A0A8S3S9E0-F1
#
_cell.length_a   1.000
_cell.length_b   1.000
_cell.length_c   1.000
_cell.angle_alpha   90.00
_cell.angle_beta   90.00
_cell.angle_gamma   90.00
#
_symmetry.space_group_name_H-M   'P 1'
#
loop_
_entity.id
_entity.type
_entity.pdbx_description
1 polymer ?
#
loop_
_entity_poly.entity_id
_entity_poly.type
_entity_poly.pdbx_seq_one_letter_code
_entity_poly.pdbx_strand_id
1 'polypeptide(L)'
;MCLNGDFNSRTSTDADFIPTDGNDISDILNLPEITENDTYKFEIYNIPIARNNKDKTKNNYGKLLLDLCKFTNMYIINGRIGENMAGERTSKNAAVVDYFIGSLDFINIISNSKVLDFSCLYSDIHSPIDIDVDINKCTCEYGSVPINSMSGEKIKKWDINKKEDFIINLDREKISELENYLEETKSFPADSNIINKAVENITNIFVTSAKKTFGTLKNKSKILRPNSTYCKIQCFFITRTWSYCEIQLLF
;
A
#
# COMPACT_ATOMS: atom_id res chain seq x y z
N MET A 1 5.23 -6.45 0.39
CA MET A 1 5.09 -5.13 -0.28
C MET A 1 3.81 -5.15 -1.12
N CYS A 2 3.12 -4.03 -1.27
CA CYS A 2 1.96 -3.93 -2.16
C CYS A 2 1.97 -2.62 -2.97
N LEU A 3 1.30 -2.66 -4.12
CA LEU A 3 1.04 -1.51 -4.99
C LEU A 3 -0.47 -1.49 -5.28
N ASN A 4 -1.07 -0.31 -5.29
CA ASN A 4 -2.47 -0.13 -5.61
C ASN A 4 -2.67 1.19 -6.35
N GLY A 5 -3.52 1.20 -7.37
CA GLY A 5 -3.65 2.39 -8.22
C GLY A 5 -4.41 2.16 -9.50
N ASP A 6 -4.76 3.26 -10.15
CA ASP A 6 -5.07 3.29 -11.59
C ASP A 6 -3.75 3.23 -12.37
N PHE A 7 -3.52 2.11 -13.04
CA PHE A 7 -2.34 1.91 -13.90
C PHE A 7 -2.64 2.20 -15.36
N ASN A 8 -3.89 2.56 -15.71
CA ASN A 8 -4.41 2.68 -17.07
C ASN A 8 -4.01 1.48 -17.97
N SER A 9 -3.90 0.32 -17.33
CA SER A 9 -3.31 -0.90 -17.88
C SER A 9 -4.39 -1.92 -18.10
N ARG A 10 -4.43 -2.55 -19.27
CA ARG A 10 -5.38 -3.61 -19.59
C ARG A 10 -4.58 -4.87 -19.85
N THR A 11 -4.67 -5.83 -18.95
CA THR A 11 -3.80 -7.02 -18.92
C THR A 11 -4.47 -8.26 -19.52
N SER A 12 -5.72 -8.17 -19.97
CA SER A 12 -6.52 -9.34 -20.38
C SER A 12 -6.47 -10.46 -19.34
N THR A 13 -6.18 -11.70 -19.72
CA THR A 13 -5.89 -12.85 -18.83
C THR A 13 -4.44 -13.33 -18.91
N ASP A 14 -3.54 -12.50 -19.43
CA ASP A 14 -2.12 -12.85 -19.53
C ASP A 14 -1.50 -13.05 -18.14
N ALA A 15 -0.58 -14.01 -18.05
CA ALA A 15 0.13 -14.32 -16.81
C ALA A 15 1.00 -13.15 -16.34
N ASP A 16 0.89 -12.84 -15.05
CA ASP A 16 1.71 -11.92 -14.25
C ASP A 16 2.92 -12.63 -13.60
N PHE A 17 3.11 -13.91 -13.90
CA PHE A 17 4.21 -14.75 -13.45
C PHE A 17 4.98 -15.34 -14.64
N ILE A 18 6.17 -15.86 -14.37
CA ILE A 18 6.97 -16.59 -15.36
C ILE A 18 6.54 -18.06 -15.29
N PRO A 19 5.91 -18.63 -16.33
CA PRO A 19 5.59 -20.04 -16.34
C PRO A 19 6.88 -20.86 -16.25
N THR A 20 6.98 -21.73 -15.25
CA THR A 20 8.02 -22.76 -15.23
C THR A 20 7.56 -23.89 -16.12
N ASP A 21 8.21 -24.07 -17.26
CA ASP A 21 8.07 -25.30 -18.03
C ASP A 21 8.60 -26.43 -17.13
N GLY A 22 7.86 -27.53 -17.00
CA GLY A 22 8.12 -28.58 -16.01
C GLY A 22 9.47 -29.32 -16.14
N ASN A 23 10.35 -28.86 -17.04
CA ASN A 23 11.73 -29.28 -17.18
C ASN A 23 12.62 -28.03 -17.12
N ASP A 24 13.66 -28.08 -16.28
CA ASP A 24 14.77 -27.12 -16.16
C ASP A 24 14.61 -26.00 -15.12
N ILE A 25 15.35 -26.16 -14.01
CA ILE A 25 16.59 -25.40 -13.70
C ILE A 25 17.21 -25.94 -12.38
N SER A 26 16.42 -26.57 -11.50
CA SER A 26 16.88 -27.13 -10.23
C SER A 26 17.99 -28.19 -10.39
N ASP A 27 17.90 -29.00 -11.44
CA ASP A 27 18.79 -30.14 -11.63
C ASP A 27 20.13 -29.77 -12.30
N ILE A 28 20.21 -28.59 -12.93
CA ILE A 28 21.39 -28.18 -13.71
C ILE A 28 22.35 -27.31 -12.88
N LEU A 29 21.87 -26.59 -11.86
CA LEU A 29 22.68 -25.54 -11.23
C LEU A 29 23.24 -25.82 -9.83
N ASN A 30 22.86 -26.90 -9.12
CA ASN A 30 23.35 -27.16 -7.74
C ASN A 30 23.40 -25.87 -6.87
N LEU A 31 22.45 -24.97 -7.08
CA LEU A 31 22.39 -23.72 -6.33
C LEU A 31 21.68 -24.00 -5.01
N PRO A 32 22.21 -23.51 -3.88
CA PRO A 32 21.56 -23.67 -2.59
C PRO A 32 20.26 -22.87 -2.61
N GLU A 33 19.11 -23.55 -2.65
CA GLU A 33 17.82 -23.04 -2.16
C GLU A 33 17.38 -21.66 -2.67
N ILE A 34 17.66 -21.32 -3.94
CA ILE A 34 17.09 -20.13 -4.57
C ILE A 34 15.96 -20.58 -5.48
N THR A 35 14.77 -20.02 -5.20
CA THR A 35 13.45 -20.27 -5.77
C THR A 35 12.78 -21.55 -5.27
N GLU A 36 12.23 -21.49 -4.05
CA GLU A 36 10.91 -22.11 -3.83
C GLU A 36 10.05 -21.72 -5.04
N ASN A 37 9.69 -22.68 -5.86
CA ASN A 37 8.87 -22.42 -7.04
C ASN A 37 7.62 -21.70 -6.55
N ASP A 38 7.39 -20.44 -6.95
CA ASP A 38 6.27 -19.63 -6.46
C ASP A 38 4.93 -20.38 -6.61
N THR A 39 4.84 -21.26 -7.61
CA THR A 39 3.78 -22.25 -7.85
C THR A 39 3.40 -23.04 -6.58
N TYR A 40 4.39 -23.50 -5.80
CA TYR A 40 4.16 -24.23 -4.55
C TYR A 40 3.53 -23.34 -3.47
N LYS A 41 3.92 -22.07 -3.39
CA LYS A 41 3.30 -21.10 -2.46
C LYS A 41 1.87 -20.77 -2.84
N PHE A 42 1.56 -20.68 -4.14
CA PHE A 42 0.17 -20.55 -4.59
C PHE A 42 -0.69 -21.71 -4.07
N GLU A 43 -0.18 -22.94 -4.13
CA GLU A 43 -0.88 -24.12 -3.62
C GLU A 43 -1.03 -24.09 -2.09
N ILE A 44 0.05 -23.83 -1.34
CA ILE A 44 0.01 -23.76 0.13
C ILE A 44 -1.00 -22.71 0.61
N TYR A 45 -1.01 -21.54 -0.01
CA TYR A 45 -1.89 -20.43 0.36
C TYR A 45 -3.29 -20.58 -0.24
N ASN A 46 -3.55 -21.64 -1.02
CA ASN A 46 -4.80 -21.87 -1.73
C ASN A 46 -5.22 -20.67 -2.59
N ILE A 47 -4.25 -20.07 -3.28
CA ILE A 47 -4.43 -18.94 -4.20
C ILE A 47 -4.42 -19.52 -5.63
N PRO A 48 -5.43 -19.23 -6.47
CA PRO A 48 -5.42 -19.67 -7.87
C PRO A 48 -4.21 -19.06 -8.59
N ILE A 49 -3.48 -19.87 -9.38
CA ILE A 49 -2.34 -19.41 -10.22
C ILE A 49 -2.82 -18.60 -11.42
N ALA A 50 -3.96 -18.96 -12.00
CA ALA A 50 -4.61 -18.18 -13.06
C ALA A 50 -5.57 -17.16 -12.45
N ARG A 51 -5.50 -15.92 -12.93
CA ARG A 51 -6.42 -14.86 -12.55
C ARG A 51 -7.62 -14.80 -13.50
N ASN A 52 -8.80 -14.55 -12.96
CA ASN A 52 -9.96 -14.22 -13.76
C ASN A 52 -9.98 -12.73 -14.12
N ASN A 53 -10.49 -12.40 -15.29
CA ASN A 53 -10.67 -11.01 -15.72
C ASN A 53 -11.82 -10.91 -16.73
N LYS A 54 -12.83 -10.08 -16.45
CA LYS A 54 -13.93 -9.78 -17.39
C LYS A 54 -13.53 -8.81 -18.51
N ASP A 55 -12.43 -8.09 -18.34
CA ASP A 55 -11.80 -7.34 -19.42
C ASP A 55 -10.79 -8.23 -20.15
N LYS A 56 -11.10 -8.59 -21.40
CA LYS A 56 -10.24 -9.41 -22.26
C LYS A 56 -9.32 -8.59 -23.17
N THR A 57 -9.34 -7.27 -23.03
CA THR A 57 -8.55 -6.38 -23.87
C THR A 57 -7.14 -6.24 -23.30
N LYS A 58 -6.17 -6.04 -24.19
CA LYS A 58 -4.78 -5.76 -23.83
C LYS A 58 -4.32 -4.42 -24.39
N ASN A 59 -3.50 -3.69 -23.64
CA ASN A 59 -2.78 -2.52 -24.14
C ASN A 59 -1.27 -2.57 -23.80
N ASN A 60 -0.50 -1.62 -24.32
CA ASN A 60 0.95 -1.57 -24.09
C ASN A 60 1.30 -1.40 -22.61
N TYR A 61 0.55 -0.57 -21.87
CA TYR A 61 0.74 -0.41 -20.43
C TYR A 61 0.49 -1.72 -19.67
N GLY A 62 -0.51 -2.50 -20.09
CA GLY A 62 -0.76 -3.83 -19.54
C GLY A 62 0.41 -4.79 -19.74
N LYS A 63 1.09 -4.75 -20.90
CA LYS A 63 2.32 -5.53 -21.09
C LYS A 63 3.41 -5.10 -20.11
N LEU A 64 3.67 -3.79 -19.99
CA LEU A 64 4.66 -3.26 -19.06
C LEU A 64 4.35 -3.58 -17.59
N LEU A 65 3.07 -3.56 -17.21
CA LEU A 65 2.64 -3.92 -15.87
C LEU A 65 2.87 -5.40 -15.57
N LEU A 66 2.59 -6.28 -16.54
CA LEU A 66 2.87 -7.71 -16.40
C LEU A 66 4.36 -8.00 -16.35
N ASP A 67 5.16 -7.30 -17.15
CA ASP A 67 6.62 -7.42 -17.10
C ASP A 67 7.15 -6.95 -15.74
N LEU A 68 6.65 -5.83 -15.20
CA LEU A 68 6.96 -5.38 -13.84
C LEU A 68 6.65 -6.49 -12.81
N CYS A 69 5.43 -7.04 -12.84
CA CYS A 69 5.00 -8.11 -11.92
C CYS A 69 5.96 -9.31 -11.95
N LYS A 70 6.32 -9.78 -13.15
CA LYS A 70 7.27 -10.88 -13.36
C LYS A 70 8.67 -10.57 -12.82
N PHE A 71 9.18 -9.37 -13.07
CA PHE A 71 10.52 -8.98 -12.63
C PHE A 71 10.61 -8.73 -11.12
N THR A 72 9.52 -8.31 -10.48
CA THR A 72 9.50 -7.99 -9.04
C THR A 72 8.95 -9.10 -8.16
N ASN A 73 8.59 -10.25 -8.75
CA ASN A 73 7.86 -11.32 -8.06
C ASN A 73 6.62 -10.82 -7.29
N MET A 74 5.81 -10.01 -7.99
CA MET A 74 4.56 -9.45 -7.47
C MET A 74 3.40 -9.91 -8.34
N TYR A 75 2.21 -10.03 -7.75
CA TYR A 75 1.07 -10.65 -8.38
C TYR A 75 -0.17 -9.79 -8.28
N ILE A 76 -0.95 -9.78 -9.36
CA ILE A 76 -2.21 -9.05 -9.45
C ILE A 76 -3.26 -9.81 -8.65
N ILE A 77 -3.88 -9.15 -7.67
CA ILE A 77 -4.87 -9.73 -6.75
C ILE A 77 -6.27 -9.77 -7.39
N ASN A 78 -6.57 -8.81 -8.27
CA ASN A 78 -7.82 -8.77 -9.02
C ASN A 78 -8.06 -10.10 -9.73
N GLY A 79 -9.21 -10.74 -9.49
CA GLY A 79 -9.52 -12.03 -10.10
C GLY A 79 -8.97 -13.26 -9.40
N ARG A 80 -8.33 -13.13 -8.22
CA ARG A 80 -7.74 -14.27 -7.48
C ARG A 80 -8.39 -14.57 -6.14
N ILE A 81 -8.83 -13.55 -5.40
CA ILE A 81 -9.27 -13.71 -4.01
C ILE A 81 -10.69 -13.19 -3.81
N GLY A 82 -11.44 -13.88 -2.96
CA GLY A 82 -12.71 -13.40 -2.42
C GLY A 82 -13.79 -13.22 -3.47
N GLU A 83 -14.68 -12.25 -3.23
CA GLU A 83 -15.78 -11.93 -4.14
C GLU A 83 -15.30 -11.39 -5.50
N ASN A 84 -14.05 -10.89 -5.57
CA ASN A 84 -13.42 -10.43 -6.81
C ASN A 84 -12.86 -11.58 -7.67
N MET A 85 -13.05 -12.85 -7.29
CA MET A 85 -12.63 -14.00 -8.11
C MET A 85 -13.30 -14.06 -9.48
N ALA A 86 -14.40 -13.35 -9.72
CA ALA A 86 -15.00 -13.23 -11.05
C ALA A 86 -14.20 -12.30 -11.99
N GLY A 87 -13.26 -11.51 -11.45
CA GLY A 87 -12.46 -10.54 -12.20
C GLY A 87 -13.28 -9.33 -12.66
N GLU A 88 -14.01 -8.71 -11.72
CA GLU A 88 -14.92 -7.60 -12.00
C GLU A 88 -14.19 -6.37 -12.55
N ARG A 89 -14.92 -5.57 -13.33
CA ARG A 89 -14.39 -4.34 -13.95
C ARG A 89 -14.30 -3.22 -12.93
N THR A 90 -13.19 -2.49 -12.94
CA THR A 90 -12.92 -1.41 -11.99
C THR A 90 -13.25 -0.03 -12.55
N SER A 91 -13.57 0.09 -13.84
CA SER A 91 -14.04 1.33 -14.44
C SER A 91 -15.43 1.12 -15.03
N LYS A 92 -16.47 1.77 -14.48
CA LYS A 92 -17.89 1.82 -14.91
C LYS A 92 -18.35 0.65 -15.80
N ASN A 93 -18.06 -0.59 -15.38
CA ASN A 93 -18.31 -1.83 -16.13
C ASN A 93 -17.72 -1.92 -17.56
N ALA A 94 -16.72 -1.11 -17.88
CA ALA A 94 -16.02 -1.04 -19.17
C ALA A 94 -14.65 -1.75 -19.17
N ALA A 95 -13.80 -1.53 -18.15
CA ALA A 95 -12.43 -2.05 -18.14
C ALA A 95 -11.92 -2.40 -16.73
N VAL A 96 -10.84 -3.18 -16.66
CA VAL A 96 -10.02 -3.35 -15.45
C VAL A 96 -8.75 -2.54 -15.66
N VAL A 97 -8.63 -1.44 -14.92
CA VAL A 97 -7.49 -0.50 -14.99
C VAL A 97 -6.90 -0.17 -13.62
N ASP A 98 -7.70 -0.38 -12.57
CA ASP A 98 -7.30 -0.26 -11.18
C ASP A 98 -6.90 -1.64 -10.65
N TYR A 99 -5.68 -1.72 -10.12
CA TYR A 99 -5.14 -2.98 -9.64
C TYR A 99 -4.74 -2.88 -8.18
N PHE A 100 -4.91 -3.97 -7.47
CA PHE A 100 -4.20 -4.25 -6.24
C PHE A 100 -3.17 -5.35 -6.53
N ILE A 101 -1.91 -5.09 -6.23
CA ILE A 101 -0.77 -5.94 -6.56
C ILE A 101 0.04 -6.17 -5.28
N GLY A 102 0.49 -7.40 -5.03
CA GLY A 102 1.21 -7.75 -3.81
C GLY A 102 2.21 -8.88 -3.99
N SER A 103 3.16 -8.99 -3.07
CA SER A 103 3.97 -10.20 -2.92
C SER A 103 3.09 -11.36 -2.40
N LEU A 104 3.43 -12.61 -2.68
CA LEU A 104 2.65 -13.78 -2.22
C LEU A 104 2.40 -13.78 -0.70
N ASP A 105 3.40 -13.40 0.10
CA ASP A 105 3.24 -13.29 1.55
C ASP A 105 2.18 -12.27 1.97
N PHE A 106 2.08 -11.15 1.22
CA PHE A 106 1.04 -10.15 1.46
C PHE A 106 -0.32 -10.64 0.98
N ILE A 107 -0.35 -11.39 -0.11
CA ILE A 107 -1.59 -11.96 -0.65
C ILE A 107 -2.17 -13.01 0.31
N ASN A 108 -1.32 -13.79 0.97
CA ASN A 108 -1.72 -14.81 1.95
C ASN A 108 -2.51 -14.22 3.14
N ILE A 109 -2.23 -12.97 3.52
CA ILE A 109 -2.94 -12.31 4.62
C ILE A 109 -4.26 -11.65 4.19
N ILE A 110 -4.60 -11.64 2.89
CA ILE A 110 -5.88 -11.12 2.42
C ILE A 110 -6.96 -12.18 2.63
N SER A 111 -8.02 -11.83 3.36
CA SER A 111 -9.17 -12.71 3.59
C SER A 111 -10.26 -12.53 2.56
N ASN A 112 -10.43 -11.32 2.02
CA ASN A 112 -11.43 -11.03 1.00
C ASN A 112 -10.99 -9.86 0.10
N SER A 113 -11.46 -9.85 -1.14
CA SER A 113 -11.33 -8.74 -2.07
C SER A 113 -12.64 -8.59 -2.83
N LYS A 114 -13.11 -7.36 -3.03
CA LYS A 114 -14.27 -7.06 -3.86
C LYS A 114 -14.13 -5.73 -4.58
N VAL A 115 -14.72 -5.65 -5.77
CA VAL A 115 -14.92 -4.38 -6.46
C VAL A 115 -16.31 -3.89 -6.07
N LEU A 116 -16.40 -2.69 -5.52
CA LEU A 116 -17.67 -2.09 -5.10
C LEU A 116 -18.39 -1.46 -6.30
N ASP A 117 -19.70 -1.29 -6.15
CA ASP A 117 -20.52 -0.63 -7.15
C ASP A 117 -20.02 0.79 -7.43
N PHE A 118 -20.04 1.16 -8.70
CA PHE A 118 -19.71 2.50 -9.14
C PHE A 118 -20.66 3.52 -8.48
N SER A 119 -20.09 4.59 -7.95
CA SER A 119 -20.85 5.72 -7.40
C SER A 119 -20.35 7.02 -8.03
N CYS A 120 -21.26 7.70 -8.74
CA CYS A 120 -20.98 9.01 -9.33
C CYS A 120 -20.70 10.11 -8.30
N LEU A 121 -20.96 9.86 -7.02
CA LEU A 121 -20.61 10.78 -5.93
C LEU A 121 -19.11 10.74 -5.60
N TYR A 122 -18.47 9.58 -5.81
CA TYR A 122 -17.08 9.35 -5.39
C TYR A 122 -16.10 9.28 -6.57
N SER A 123 -16.58 8.99 -7.78
CA SER A 123 -15.73 8.92 -8.97
C SER A 123 -16.53 9.23 -10.23
N ASP A 124 -15.85 9.69 -11.27
CA ASP A 124 -16.42 9.88 -12.60
C ASP A 124 -16.52 8.55 -13.38
N ILE A 125 -15.52 7.68 -13.21
CA ILE A 125 -15.43 6.42 -13.96
C ILE A 125 -14.97 5.21 -13.13
N HIS A 126 -14.39 5.37 -11.93
CA HIS A 126 -13.79 4.25 -11.18
C HIS A 126 -14.71 3.68 -10.11
N SER A 127 -14.69 2.36 -9.98
CA SER A 127 -15.28 1.58 -8.91
C SER A 127 -14.21 1.32 -7.83
N PRO A 128 -14.52 1.54 -6.54
CA PRO A 128 -13.58 1.26 -5.45
C PRO A 128 -13.22 -0.22 -5.37
N ILE A 129 -12.00 -0.50 -4.91
CA ILE A 129 -11.57 -1.86 -4.55
C ILE A 129 -11.47 -1.93 -3.03
N ASP A 130 -12.15 -2.92 -2.46
CA ASP A 130 -12.23 -3.19 -1.03
C ASP A 130 -11.44 -4.47 -0.73
N ILE A 131 -10.49 -4.38 0.21
CA ILE A 131 -9.61 -5.47 0.61
C ILE A 131 -9.70 -5.66 2.12
N ASP A 132 -10.04 -6.88 2.53
CA ASP A 132 -10.01 -7.28 3.94
C ASP A 132 -8.71 -8.04 4.22
N VAL A 133 -7.98 -7.61 5.25
CA VAL A 133 -6.70 -8.20 5.67
C VAL A 133 -6.85 -8.84 7.05
N ASP A 134 -6.47 -10.11 7.13
CA ASP A 134 -6.38 -10.87 8.37
C ASP A 134 -4.94 -10.80 8.92
N ILE A 135 -4.76 -9.92 9.90
CA ILE A 135 -3.46 -9.69 10.53
C ILE A 135 -2.99 -10.92 11.32
N ASN A 136 -3.89 -11.84 11.71
CA ASN A 136 -3.48 -13.04 12.44
C ASN A 136 -2.68 -14.01 11.55
N LYS A 137 -2.81 -13.90 10.23
CA LYS A 137 -2.01 -14.66 9.25
C LYS A 137 -0.63 -14.05 9.00
N CYS A 138 -0.32 -12.88 9.55
CA CYS A 138 1.03 -12.36 9.52
C CYS A 138 1.94 -13.27 10.35
N THR A 139 2.64 -14.19 9.70
CA THR A 139 3.76 -14.91 10.30
C THR A 139 4.94 -13.95 10.38
N CYS A 140 4.91 -13.04 11.35
CA CYS A 140 6.13 -12.40 11.79
C CYS A 140 6.94 -13.43 12.57
N GLU A 141 7.72 -14.26 11.87
CA GLU A 141 8.96 -14.74 12.46
C GLU A 141 9.78 -13.48 12.77
N TYR A 142 9.71 -13.03 14.03
CA TYR A 142 10.69 -12.11 14.58
C TYR A 142 12.03 -12.84 14.61
N GLY A 143 12.64 -13.04 13.44
CA GLY A 143 14.08 -13.03 13.35
C GLY A 143 14.49 -11.72 13.98
N SER A 144 15.20 -11.79 15.10
CA SER A 144 15.80 -10.65 15.76
C SER A 144 16.89 -10.08 14.86
N VAL A 145 16.50 -9.48 13.74
CA VAL A 145 17.30 -8.50 13.06
C VAL A 145 17.34 -7.34 14.05
N PRO A 146 18.53 -6.91 14.51
CA PRO A 146 18.62 -5.67 15.24
C PRO A 146 18.21 -4.60 14.24
N ILE A 147 16.94 -4.21 14.29
CA ILE A 147 16.54 -2.91 13.84
C ILE A 147 17.49 -2.01 14.62
N ASN A 148 18.42 -1.36 13.94
CA ASN A 148 18.94 -0.09 14.42
C ASN A 148 17.72 0.81 14.54
N SER A 149 16.99 0.63 15.63
CA SER A 149 15.81 1.40 15.93
C SER A 149 16.39 2.76 16.19
N MET A 150 16.22 3.67 15.23
CA MET A 150 16.00 5.03 15.63
C MET A 150 14.84 4.96 16.62
N SER A 151 15.19 5.06 17.90
CA SER A 151 14.31 5.03 19.05
C SER A 151 13.46 6.30 19.03
N GLY A 152 12.61 6.41 18.02
CA GLY A 152 11.70 7.53 17.83
C GLY A 152 10.53 7.36 18.78
N GLU A 153 10.34 8.33 19.66
CA GLU A 153 9.12 8.47 20.44
C GLU A 153 7.90 8.49 19.50
N LYS A 154 6.97 7.53 19.66
CA LYS A 154 5.73 7.53 18.88
C LYS A 154 4.75 8.54 19.47
N ILE A 155 4.24 9.46 18.66
CA ILE A 155 3.22 10.42 19.07
C ILE A 155 1.88 9.68 19.25
N LYS A 156 1.08 10.04 20.25
CA LYS A 156 -0.28 9.49 20.39
C LYS A 156 -1.16 9.88 19.20
N LYS A 157 -2.18 9.07 18.92
CA LYS A 157 -3.13 9.31 17.82
C LYS A 157 -3.82 10.68 17.98
N TRP A 158 -4.18 11.29 16.85
CA TRP A 158 -4.97 12.52 16.79
C TRP A 158 -6.28 12.37 17.59
N ASP A 159 -6.58 13.38 18.40
CA ASP A 159 -7.82 13.50 19.16
C ASP A 159 -8.55 14.78 18.76
N ILE A 160 -9.72 14.63 18.15
CA ILE A 160 -10.51 15.75 17.64
C ILE A 160 -10.89 16.76 18.73
N ASN A 161 -11.00 16.30 19.98
CA ASN A 161 -11.33 17.15 21.12
C ASN A 161 -10.17 18.05 21.57
N LYS A 162 -8.97 17.84 21.01
CA LYS A 162 -7.75 18.61 21.29
C LYS A 162 -7.30 19.45 20.09
N LYS A 163 -8.17 19.67 19.10
CA LYS A 163 -7.80 20.44 17.90
C LYS A 163 -7.41 21.88 18.24
N GLU A 164 -8.11 22.54 19.18
CA GLU A 164 -7.76 23.89 19.65
C GLU A 164 -6.40 23.90 20.36
N ASP A 165 -6.16 22.93 21.24
CA ASP A 165 -4.88 22.79 21.93
C ASP A 165 -3.73 22.60 20.93
N PHE A 166 -3.97 21.84 19.85
CA PHE A 166 -2.98 21.66 18.79
C PHE A 166 -2.64 22.98 18.09
N ILE A 167 -3.66 23.77 17.74
CA ILE A 167 -3.49 25.08 17.09
C ILE A 167 -2.73 26.04 18.02
N ILE A 168 -3.02 26.02 19.33
CA ILE A 168 -2.31 26.83 20.33
C ILE A 168 -0.84 26.39 20.46
N ASN A 169 -0.57 25.08 20.34
CA ASN A 169 0.77 24.53 20.41
C ASN A 169 1.58 24.67 19.10
N LEU A 170 1.02 25.24 18.03
CA LEU A 170 1.78 25.61 16.85
C LEU A 170 2.74 26.75 17.17
N ASP A 171 4.02 26.48 16.97
CA ASP A 171 5.10 27.42 17.25
C ASP A 171 5.07 28.56 16.22
N ARG A 172 4.48 29.69 16.62
CA ARG A 172 4.30 30.87 15.74
C ARG A 172 5.63 31.50 15.32
N GLU A 173 6.65 31.43 16.17
CA GLU A 173 7.98 31.95 15.85
C GLU A 173 8.60 31.12 14.71
N LYS A 174 8.56 29.79 14.82
CA LYS A 174 9.05 28.89 13.76
C LYS A 174 8.27 28.98 12.45
N ILE A 175 6.96 29.26 12.54
CA ILE A 175 6.15 29.51 11.34
C ILE A 175 6.63 30.78 10.65
N SER A 176 6.87 31.86 11.40
CA SER A 176 7.40 33.11 10.83
C SER A 176 8.81 32.93 10.24
N GLU A 177 9.68 32.16 10.91
CA GLU A 177 11.00 31.80 10.36
C GLU A 177 10.89 31.04 9.03
N LEU A 178 9.95 30.10 8.94
CA LEU A 178 9.68 29.36 7.70
C LEU A 178 9.14 30.28 6.60
N GLU A 179 8.22 31.19 6.92
CA GLU A 179 7.69 32.16 5.97
C GLU A 179 8.81 33.05 5.42
N ASN A 180 9.69 33.57 6.27
CA ASN A 180 10.84 34.36 5.86
C ASN A 180 11.80 33.55 4.97
N TYR A 181 12.11 32.31 5.36
CA TYR A 181 12.93 31.41 4.55
C TYR A 181 12.33 31.15 3.16
N LEU A 182 11.01 30.97 3.08
CA LEU A 182 10.32 30.77 1.80
C LEU A 182 10.34 32.05 0.95
N GLU A 183 10.14 33.22 1.54
CA GLU A 183 10.23 34.51 0.81
C GLU A 183 11.65 34.76 0.26
N GLU A 184 12.68 34.52 1.06
CA GLU A 184 14.07 34.65 0.63
C GLU A 184 14.41 33.67 -0.51
N THR A 185 13.83 32.47 -0.49
CA THR A 185 14.13 31.42 -1.46
C THR A 185 13.32 31.50 -2.76
N LYS A 186 12.23 32.29 -2.82
CA LYS A 186 11.39 32.47 -4.03
C LYS A 186 12.16 32.99 -5.25
N SER A 187 13.24 33.75 -5.03
CA SER A 187 14.04 34.34 -6.10
C SER A 187 15.05 33.37 -6.72
N PHE A 188 15.23 32.18 -6.12
CA PHE A 188 16.15 31.16 -6.61
C PHE A 188 15.42 30.09 -7.42
N PRO A 189 16.10 29.42 -8.37
CA PRO A 189 15.55 28.24 -9.03
C PRO A 189 15.20 27.16 -7.99
N ALA A 190 14.11 26.42 -8.22
CA ALA A 190 13.70 25.35 -7.32
C ALA A 190 14.80 24.28 -7.20
N ASP A 191 15.54 24.31 -6.10
CA ASP A 191 16.58 23.35 -5.75
C ASP A 191 16.05 22.28 -4.78
N SER A 192 16.52 21.06 -4.94
CA SER A 192 16.10 19.93 -4.10
C SER A 192 16.45 20.18 -2.62
N ASN A 193 17.55 20.86 -2.31
CA ASN A 193 17.91 21.14 -0.93
C ASN A 193 16.97 22.17 -0.30
N ILE A 194 16.54 23.17 -1.09
CA ILE A 194 15.57 24.19 -0.63
C ILE A 194 14.26 23.52 -0.25
N ILE A 195 13.75 22.64 -1.12
CA ILE A 195 12.51 21.88 -0.90
C ILE A 195 12.64 20.96 0.31
N ASN A 196 13.72 20.17 0.39
CA ASN A 196 13.93 19.23 1.51
C ASN A 196 13.99 19.95 2.85
N LYS A 197 14.67 21.10 2.91
CA LYS A 197 14.75 21.92 4.13
C LYS A 197 13.40 22.53 4.51
N ALA A 198 12.61 22.98 3.54
CA ALA A 198 11.25 23.47 3.81
C ALA A 198 10.36 22.35 4.37
N VAL A 199 10.41 21.15 3.77
CA VAL A 199 9.66 19.97 4.21
C VAL A 199 10.10 19.56 5.63
N GLU A 200 11.39 19.55 5.91
CA GLU A 200 11.93 19.25 7.23
C GLU A 200 11.43 20.25 8.28
N ASN A 201 11.46 21.55 7.99
CA ASN A 201 10.97 22.59 8.89
C ASN A 201 9.47 22.44 9.18
N ILE A 202 8.65 22.23 8.14
CA ILE A 202 7.20 21.99 8.27
C ILE A 202 6.96 20.75 9.14
N THR A 203 7.67 19.66 8.85
CA THR A 203 7.55 18.40 9.60
C THR A 203 7.88 18.61 11.07
N ASN A 204 8.96 19.33 11.37
CA ASN A 204 9.40 19.61 12.73
C ASN A 204 8.38 20.46 13.50
N ILE A 205 7.76 21.45 12.86
CA ILE A 205 6.68 22.25 13.48
C ILE A 205 5.53 21.33 13.88
N PHE A 206 5.00 20.54 12.93
CA PHE A 206 3.88 19.65 13.19
C PHE A 206 4.19 18.57 14.23
N VAL A 207 5.35 17.93 14.14
CA VAL A 207 5.78 16.88 15.09
C VAL A 207 5.93 17.46 16.50
N THR A 208 6.55 18.63 16.64
CA THR A 208 6.75 19.26 17.96
C THR A 208 5.43 19.66 18.59
N SER A 209 4.53 20.27 17.81
CA SER A 209 3.18 20.63 18.28
C SER A 209 2.39 19.39 18.66
N ALA A 210 2.44 18.33 17.85
CA ALA A 210 1.72 17.09 18.12
C ALA A 210 2.25 16.39 19.39
N LYS A 211 3.57 16.40 19.61
CA LYS A 211 4.17 15.90 20.85
C LYS A 211 3.69 16.69 22.07
N LYS A 212 3.60 18.02 21.99
CA LYS A 212 3.08 18.85 23.09
C LYS A 212 1.60 18.57 23.38
N THR A 213 0.77 18.43 22.34
CA THR A 213 -0.68 18.28 22.49
C THR A 213 -1.14 16.87 22.87
N PHE A 214 -0.62 15.87 22.16
CA PHE A 214 -1.08 14.48 22.31
C PHE A 214 -0.16 13.68 23.24
N GLY A 215 1.08 14.15 23.46
CA GLY A 215 2.09 13.43 24.20
C GLY A 215 2.71 12.28 23.39
N THR A 216 3.71 11.65 23.99
CA THR A 216 4.42 10.51 23.41
C THR A 216 4.07 9.20 24.12
N LEU A 217 4.09 8.11 23.37
CA LEU A 217 4.08 6.75 23.87
C LEU A 217 5.52 6.38 24.19
N LYS A 218 5.83 6.20 25.47
CA LYS A 218 7.04 5.47 25.87
C LYS A 218 6.82 4.01 25.46
N ASN A 219 7.78 3.43 24.74
CA ASN A 219 7.77 2.00 24.46
C ASN A 219 7.84 1.24 25.78
N LYS A 220 6.67 0.86 26.32
CA LYS A 220 6.61 -0.26 27.25
C LYS A 220 6.74 -1.50 26.39
N SER A 221 7.75 -2.32 26.66
CA SER A 221 7.86 -3.68 26.14
C SER A 221 6.59 -4.44 26.54
N LYS A 222 5.57 -4.40 25.68
CA LYS A 222 4.35 -5.18 25.87
C LYS A 222 4.53 -6.50 25.15
N ILE A 223 4.55 -7.57 25.93
CA ILE A 223 4.23 -8.92 25.44
C ILE A 223 2.77 -8.84 24.97
N LEU A 224 2.57 -8.88 23.65
CA LEU A 224 1.24 -8.88 23.04
C LEU A 224 0.63 -10.27 23.19
N ARG A 225 -0.55 -10.34 23.82
CA ARG A 225 -1.46 -11.49 23.69
C ARG A 225 -2.33 -11.26 22.45
N PRO A 226 -2.65 -12.29 21.66
CA PRO A 226 -3.42 -12.12 20.43
C PRO A 226 -4.88 -11.85 20.78
N ASN A 227 -5.39 -10.67 20.43
CA ASN A 227 -6.82 -10.43 20.24
C ASN A 227 -7.05 -10.33 18.73
N SER A 228 -7.99 -11.10 18.20
CA SER A 228 -8.32 -11.13 16.77
C SER A 228 -8.70 -9.72 16.30
N THR A 229 -7.87 -9.12 15.45
CA THR A 229 -8.13 -7.80 14.86
C THR A 229 -8.14 -7.93 13.35
N TYR A 230 -9.21 -7.47 12.72
CA TYR A 230 -9.32 -7.40 11.26
C TYR A 230 -9.04 -5.97 10.81
N CYS A 231 -8.29 -5.81 9.72
CA CYS A 231 -8.00 -4.51 9.13
C CYS A 231 -8.65 -4.42 7.76
N LYS A 232 -9.44 -3.38 7.55
CA LYS A 232 -10.10 -3.13 6.28
C LYS A 232 -9.36 -2.02 5.53
N ILE A 233 -8.97 -2.31 4.29
CA ILE A 233 -8.31 -1.37 3.39
C ILE A 233 -9.29 -1.06 2.26
N GLN A 234 -9.84 0.14 2.27
CA GLN A 234 -10.71 0.61 1.20
C GLN A 234 -9.96 1.64 0.35
N CYS A 235 -9.78 1.33 -0.93
CA CYS A 235 -9.12 2.22 -1.88
C CYS A 235 -10.15 2.94 -2.74
N PHE A 236 -10.24 4.26 -2.58
CA PHE A 236 -11.03 5.14 -3.44
C PHE A 236 -10.12 5.83 -4.45
N PHE A 237 -10.36 5.57 -5.74
CA PHE A 237 -9.67 6.25 -6.83
C PHE A 237 -10.55 7.39 -7.34
N ILE A 238 -10.26 8.60 -6.84
CA ILE A 238 -10.90 9.84 -7.30
C ILE A 238 -9.95 10.49 -8.32
N THR A 239 -10.39 10.59 -9.57
CA THR A 239 -9.63 11.25 -10.64
C THR A 239 -9.65 12.76 -10.44
N ARG A 240 -8.70 13.23 -9.64
CA ARG A 240 -7.89 14.45 -9.79
C ARG A 240 -7.13 14.58 -8.47
N THR A 241 -5.87 14.17 -8.50
CA THR A 241 -4.81 14.41 -7.49
C THR A 241 -4.72 13.56 -6.22
N TRP A 242 -5.66 12.69 -5.84
CA TRP A 242 -5.48 11.87 -4.62
C TRP A 242 -6.13 10.48 -4.72
N SER A 243 -5.34 9.42 -4.53
CA SER A 243 -5.86 8.12 -4.11
C SER A 243 -6.10 8.20 -2.61
N TYR A 244 -7.35 8.08 -2.15
CA TYR A 244 -7.64 8.01 -0.72
C TYR A 244 -7.65 6.53 -0.31
N CYS A 245 -6.63 6.12 0.44
CA CYS A 245 -6.56 4.81 1.07
C CYS A 245 -7.04 4.97 2.50
N GLU A 246 -8.27 4.52 2.79
CA GLU A 246 -8.79 4.51 4.14
C GLU A 246 -8.46 3.16 4.80
N ILE A 247 -7.68 3.21 5.87
CA ILE A 247 -7.38 2.05 6.71
C ILE A 247 -8.29 2.13 7.93
N GLN A 248 -9.35 1.34 7.94
CA GLN A 248 -10.24 1.21 9.10
C GLN A 248 -9.85 -0.03 9.91
N LEU A 249 -9.43 0.20 11.16
CA LEU A 249 -9.23 -0.86 12.15
C LEU A 249 -10.58 -1.14 12.82
N LEU A 250 -11.12 -2.34 12.60
CA LEU A 250 -12.32 -2.81 13.30
C LEU A 250 -11.85 -3.53 14.58
N PHE A 251 -12.26 -3.03 15.74
CA PHE A 251 -11.98 -3.59 17.07
C PHE A 251 -13.13 -4.48 17.55
#